data_AF-A0A2K1EQV8-F1
#
_entry.id   AF-A0A2K1EQV8-F1
#
_cell.length_a   1.000
_cell.length_b   1.000
_cell.length_c   1.000
_cell.angle_alpha   90.00
_cell.angle_beta   90.00
_cell.angle_gamma   90.00
#
_symmetry.space_group_name_H-M   'P 1'
#
loop_
_entity.id
_entity.type
_entity.pdbx_description
1 polymer ?
#
loop_
_entity_poly.entity_id
_entity_poly.type
_entity_poly.pdbx_seq_one_letter_code
_entity_poly.pdbx_strand_id
1 'polypeptide(L)'
;MSDETNVSVGATEEEDKKAAAENQKKAADLEKKLESQIAREEKDYKKQLAKMKKVTMTIPEDPNNPDDVVPVVWNGIVYTIPRGVEVEVPEVIRDIWRESYTKTQEVNKRIRESVKKELKIN
;
A
#
# COMPACT_ATOMS: atom_id res chain seq x y z
N MET A 1 -0.32 26.27 -68.11
CA MET A 1 -1.59 26.07 -67.40
C MET A 1 -1.64 24.63 -66.97
N SER A 2 -1.28 24.36 -65.71
CA SER A 2 -1.62 23.13 -65.00
C SER A 2 -1.83 23.55 -63.57
N ASP A 3 -3.10 23.61 -63.20
CA ASP A 3 -3.63 24.07 -61.92
C ASP A 3 -3.08 23.31 -60.72
N GLU A 4 -2.90 24.07 -59.65
CA GLU A 4 -2.64 23.62 -58.29
C GLU A 4 -3.80 22.74 -57.80
N THR A 5 -3.48 21.57 -57.27
CA THR A 5 -4.39 20.81 -56.39
C THR A 5 -3.86 20.90 -54.97
N ASN A 6 -4.29 21.93 -54.24
CA ASN A 6 -4.10 22.06 -52.81
C ASN A 6 -5.37 21.61 -52.11
N VAL A 7 -5.39 20.37 -51.59
CA VAL A 7 -6.53 19.84 -50.83
C VAL A 7 -6.05 19.17 -49.54
N SER A 8 -6.41 19.81 -48.42
CA SER A 8 -6.85 19.20 -47.16
C SER A 8 -5.85 18.36 -46.34
N VAL A 9 -4.86 19.02 -45.72
CA VAL A 9 -4.07 18.42 -44.60
C VAL A 9 -4.52 18.96 -43.22
N GLY A 10 -5.36 20.01 -43.17
CA GLY A 10 -5.73 20.68 -41.91
C GLY A 10 -6.85 20.03 -41.09
N ALA A 11 -7.72 19.22 -41.70
CA ALA A 11 -8.90 18.67 -41.02
C ALA A 11 -8.57 17.55 -40.02
N THR A 12 -7.52 16.76 -40.28
CA THR A 12 -7.17 15.60 -39.45
C THR A 12 -6.48 15.98 -38.14
N GLU A 13 -5.65 17.03 -38.13
CA GLU A 13 -4.94 17.46 -36.91
C GLU A 13 -5.85 18.10 -35.85
N GLU A 14 -6.87 18.85 -36.25
CA GLU A 14 -7.82 19.45 -35.30
C GLU A 14 -8.76 18.39 -34.69
N GLU A 15 -9.18 17.40 -35.49
CA GLU A 15 -9.99 16.28 -35.01
C GLU A 15 -9.21 15.40 -34.03
N ASP A 16 -7.94 15.10 -34.33
CA ASP A 16 -7.06 14.34 -33.44
C ASP A 16 -6.79 15.07 -32.11
N LYS A 17 -6.56 16.39 -32.15
CA LYS A 17 -6.38 17.22 -30.94
C LYS A 17 -7.66 17.26 -30.09
N LYS A 18 -8.83 17.34 -30.72
CA LYS A 18 -10.12 17.34 -30.03
C LYS A 18 -10.44 15.98 -29.40
N ALA A 19 -10.16 14.88 -30.10
CA ALA A 19 -10.29 13.53 -29.57
C ALA A 19 -9.34 13.26 -28.39
N ALA A 20 -8.09 13.72 -28.49
CA ALA A 20 -7.12 13.64 -27.40
C ALA A 20 -7.58 14.43 -26.17
N ALA A 21 -8.06 15.66 -26.34
CA ALA A 21 -8.57 16.49 -25.25
C ALA A 21 -9.82 15.88 -24.58
N GLU A 22 -10.72 15.30 -25.36
CA GLU A 22 -11.91 14.62 -24.82
C GLU A 22 -11.54 13.35 -24.03
N ASN A 23 -10.57 12.57 -24.53
CA ASN A 23 -10.06 11.40 -23.82
C ASN A 23 -9.33 11.78 -22.52
N GLN A 24 -8.53 12.84 -22.52
CA GLN A 24 -7.90 13.38 -21.31
C GLN A 24 -8.94 13.83 -20.28
N LYS A 25 -10.00 14.51 -20.72
CA LYS A 25 -11.08 14.92 -19.83
C LYS A 25 -11.83 13.73 -19.23
N LYS A 26 -12.15 12.72 -20.04
CA LYS A 26 -12.78 11.47 -19.57
C LYS A 26 -11.90 10.73 -18.56
N ALA A 27 -10.59 10.70 -18.78
CA ALA A 27 -9.64 10.11 -17.84
C ALA A 27 -9.62 10.88 -16.51
N ALA A 28 -9.53 12.21 -16.55
CA ALA A 28 -9.55 13.05 -15.35
C ALA A 28 -10.86 12.93 -14.54
N ASP A 29 -12.00 12.90 -15.22
CA ASP A 29 -13.31 12.70 -14.58
C ASP A 29 -13.43 11.31 -13.94
N LEU A 30 -12.86 10.28 -14.59
CA LEU A 30 -12.80 8.92 -14.05
C LEU A 30 -11.90 8.84 -12.82
N GLU A 31 -10.70 9.41 -12.87
CA GLU A 31 -9.77 9.47 -11.74
C GLU A 31 -10.41 10.13 -10.52
N LYS A 32 -11.03 11.30 -10.70
CA LYS A 32 -11.72 12.01 -9.61
C LYS A 32 -12.85 11.18 -8.99
N LYS A 33 -13.59 10.42 -9.80
CA LYS A 33 -14.64 9.51 -9.33
C LYS A 33 -14.04 8.35 -8.52
N LEU A 34 -12.94 7.77 -8.98
CA LEU A 34 -12.24 6.68 -8.30
C LEU A 34 -11.63 7.16 -6.98
N GLU A 35 -10.97 8.32 -6.94
CA GLU A 35 -10.47 8.93 -5.71
C GLU A 35 -11.58 9.13 -4.67
N SER A 36 -12.74 9.61 -5.12
CA SER A 36 -13.91 9.79 -4.26
C SER A 36 -14.46 8.46 -3.72
N GLN A 37 -14.34 7.37 -4.48
CA GLN A 37 -14.73 6.03 -4.03
C GLN A 37 -13.73 5.50 -3.00
N ILE A 38 -12.43 5.59 -3.28
CA ILE A 38 -11.35 5.19 -2.35
C ILE A 38 -11.48 5.93 -1.02
N ALA A 39 -11.72 7.24 -1.04
CA ALA A 39 -11.88 8.03 0.18
C ALA A 39 -13.12 7.62 1.00
N ARG A 40 -14.17 7.08 0.37
CA ARG A 40 -15.33 6.53 1.09
C ARG A 40 -14.99 5.19 1.72
N GLU A 41 -14.35 4.30 0.96
CA GLU A 41 -13.91 3.00 1.44
C GLU A 41 -12.93 3.13 2.62
N GLU A 42 -11.94 4.02 2.52
CA GLU A 42 -10.98 4.29 3.59
C GLU A 42 -11.69 4.71 4.88
N LYS A 43 -12.69 5.59 4.79
CA LYS A 43 -13.50 6.00 5.94
C LYS A 43 -14.28 4.84 6.54
N ASP A 44 -14.83 3.96 5.71
CA ASP A 44 -15.60 2.82 6.17
C ASP A 44 -14.69 1.76 6.82
N TYR A 45 -13.49 1.51 6.29
CA TYR A 45 -12.50 0.66 6.93
C TYR A 45 -12.03 1.22 8.28
N LYS A 46 -11.79 2.54 8.39
CA LYS A 46 -11.48 3.17 9.69
C LYS A 46 -12.59 2.96 10.72
N LYS A 47 -13.86 3.07 10.31
CA LYS A 47 -15.00 2.78 11.19
C LYS A 47 -15.06 1.30 11.59
N GLN A 48 -14.72 0.39 10.67
CA GLN A 48 -14.66 -1.04 10.97
C GLN A 48 -13.60 -1.33 12.02
N LEU A 49 -12.37 -0.82 11.85
CA LEU A 49 -11.29 -0.95 12.85
C LEU A 49 -11.71 -0.44 14.22
N ALA A 50 -12.38 0.72 14.28
CA ALA A 50 -12.82 1.30 15.53
C ALA A 50 -13.88 0.46 16.27
N LYS A 51 -14.66 -0.35 15.54
CA LYS A 51 -15.71 -1.22 16.10
C LYS A 51 -15.21 -2.63 16.43
N MET A 52 -14.04 -3.02 15.94
CA MET A 52 -13.48 -4.35 16.19
C MET A 52 -13.12 -4.53 17.66
N LYS A 53 -13.13 -5.79 18.10
CA LYS A 53 -12.67 -6.17 19.43
C LYS A 53 -11.23 -5.70 19.61
N LYS A 54 -10.98 -4.95 20.67
CA LYS A 54 -9.62 -4.59 21.09
C LYS A 54 -9.01 -5.68 21.93
N VAL A 55 -7.72 -5.86 21.77
CA VAL A 55 -6.92 -6.87 22.46
C VAL A 55 -5.61 -6.24 22.88
N THR A 56 -5.16 -6.61 24.06
CA THR A 56 -3.89 -6.14 24.61
C THR A 56 -2.72 -6.86 23.96
N MET A 57 -1.68 -6.13 23.61
CA MET A 57 -0.42 -6.68 23.14
C MET A 57 0.76 -5.78 23.49
N THR A 58 1.96 -6.37 23.47
CA THR A 58 3.23 -5.67 23.64
C THR A 58 4.15 -6.05 22.50
N ILE A 59 4.68 -5.07 21.80
CA ILE A 59 5.72 -5.27 20.79
C ILE A 59 7.08 -5.11 21.47
N PRO A 60 8.00 -6.09 21.36
CA PRO A 60 9.33 -5.95 21.95
C PRO A 60 10.11 -4.81 21.30
N GLU A 61 10.95 -4.17 22.10
CA GLU A 61 11.98 -3.27 21.60
C GLU A 61 12.93 -4.03 20.66
N ASP A 62 13.38 -3.35 19.60
CA ASP A 62 14.33 -3.91 18.65
C ASP A 62 15.60 -3.05 18.67
N PRO A 63 16.72 -3.54 19.25
CA PRO A 63 17.93 -2.74 19.35
C PRO A 63 18.56 -2.39 17.99
N ASN A 64 18.15 -3.06 16.92
CA ASN A 64 18.62 -2.77 15.56
C ASN A 64 17.73 -1.78 14.82
N ASN A 65 16.57 -1.41 15.38
CA ASN A 65 15.64 -0.47 14.79
C ASN A 65 15.49 0.76 15.72
N PRO A 66 15.96 1.94 15.31
CA PRO A 66 15.86 3.15 16.13
C PRO A 66 14.44 3.69 16.25
N ASP A 67 13.47 3.20 15.47
CA ASP A 67 12.08 3.67 15.52
C ASP A 67 11.31 3.05 16.68
N ASP A 68 10.64 3.91 17.46
CA ASP A 68 9.82 3.52 18.62
C ASP A 68 8.44 2.98 18.24
N VAL A 69 8.10 2.93 16.96
CA VAL A 69 6.77 2.51 16.47
C VAL A 69 6.86 1.47 15.35
N VAL A 70 5.81 0.66 15.23
CA VAL A 70 5.64 -0.31 14.15
C VAL A 70 4.36 0.01 13.38
N PRO A 71 4.45 0.34 12.07
CA PRO A 71 3.27 0.48 11.23
C PRO A 71 2.74 -0.90 10.82
N VAL A 72 1.43 -1.09 10.98
CA VAL A 72 0.68 -2.25 10.47
C VAL A 72 -0.36 -1.75 9.49
N VAL A 73 -0.40 -2.32 8.29
CA VAL A 73 -1.31 -1.88 7.22
C VAL A 73 -2.45 -2.87 7.06
N TRP A 74 -3.69 -2.38 7.10
CA TRP A 74 -4.90 -3.16 6.86
C TRP A 74 -5.85 -2.40 5.92
N ASN A 75 -6.13 -2.98 4.74
CA ASN A 75 -6.99 -2.36 3.70
C ASN A 75 -6.60 -0.91 3.37
N GLY A 76 -5.30 -0.64 3.25
CA GLY A 76 -4.76 0.70 2.99
C GLY A 76 -4.70 1.63 4.21
N ILE A 77 -5.25 1.22 5.36
CA ILE A 77 -5.15 1.97 6.62
C ILE A 77 -3.85 1.62 7.32
N VAL A 78 -3.04 2.64 7.62
CA VAL A 78 -1.83 2.49 8.44
C VAL A 78 -2.21 2.69 9.91
N TYR A 79 -1.93 1.67 10.73
CA TYR A 79 -2.10 1.70 12.19
C TYR A 79 -0.71 1.62 12.85
N THR A 80 -0.34 2.62 13.63
CA THR A 80 0.96 2.69 14.30
C THR A 80 0.86 2.16 15.74
N ILE A 81 1.76 1.24 16.09
CA ILE A 81 1.80 0.61 17.41
C ILE A 81 3.13 0.95 18.07
N PRO A 82 3.16 1.55 19.26
CA PRO A 82 4.42 1.81 19.97
C PRO A 82 5.07 0.50 20.46
N ARG A 83 6.40 0.48 20.46
CA ARG A 83 7.23 -0.60 21.00
C ARG A 83 7.43 -0.44 22.50
N GLY A 84 7.77 -1.53 23.17
CA GLY A 84 8.15 -1.53 24.60
C GLY A 84 7.00 -1.32 25.59
N VAL A 85 5.82 -0.93 25.12
CA VAL A 85 4.65 -0.62 25.96
C VAL A 85 3.49 -1.56 25.66
N GLU A 86 2.69 -1.81 26.70
CA GLU A 86 1.44 -2.55 26.58
C GLU A 86 0.34 -1.62 26.03
N VAL A 87 -0.30 -2.03 24.94
CA VAL A 87 -1.34 -1.23 24.27
C VAL A 87 -2.51 -2.08 23.82
N GLU A 88 -3.68 -1.46 23.75
CA GLU A 88 -4.88 -2.05 23.16
C GLU A 88 -4.97 -1.72 21.67
N VAL A 89 -5.03 -2.74 20.83
CA VAL A 89 -5.20 -2.60 19.38
C VAL A 89 -6.36 -3.45 18.89
N PRO A 90 -6.96 -3.15 17.72
CA PRO A 90 -7.93 -4.05 17.10
C PRO A 90 -7.35 -5.45 16.86
N GLU A 91 -8.14 -6.49 17.08
CA GLU A 91 -7.72 -7.89 16.96
C GLU A 91 -7.04 -8.21 15.63
N VAL A 92 -7.58 -7.72 14.52
CA VAL A 92 -6.98 -7.90 13.18
C VAL A 92 -5.57 -7.32 13.08
N ILE A 93 -5.31 -6.19 13.75
CA ILE A 93 -4.00 -5.52 13.74
C ILE A 93 -2.98 -6.35 14.52
N ARG A 94 -3.37 -6.88 15.68
CA ARG A 94 -2.55 -7.82 16.45
C ARG A 94 -2.19 -9.05 15.60
N ASP A 95 -3.17 -9.63 14.93
CA ASP A 95 -3.00 -10.88 14.20
C ASP A 95 -2.07 -10.71 13.00
N ILE A 96 -2.23 -9.63 12.22
CA ILE A 96 -1.32 -9.28 11.12
C ILE A 96 0.12 -9.13 11.63
N TRP A 97 0.31 -8.35 12.70
CA TRP A 97 1.64 -8.15 13.27
C TRP A 97 2.26 -9.46 13.74
N ARG A 98 1.49 -10.28 14.48
CA ARG A 98 1.95 -11.56 15.03
C ARG A 98 2.34 -12.54 13.92
N GLU A 99 1.54 -12.62 12.86
CA GLU A 99 1.84 -13.47 11.71
C GLU A 99 3.16 -13.05 11.05
N SER A 100 3.30 -11.76 10.75
CA SER A 100 4.53 -11.19 10.16
C SER A 100 5.75 -11.49 11.04
N TYR A 101 5.66 -11.16 12.33
CA TYR A 101 6.73 -11.40 13.29
C TYR A 101 7.12 -12.88 13.39
N THR A 102 6.12 -13.77 13.48
CA THR A 102 6.36 -15.23 13.58
C THR A 102 7.11 -15.74 12.35
N LYS A 103 6.69 -15.35 11.15
CA LYS A 103 7.37 -15.74 9.90
C LYS A 103 8.81 -15.23 9.86
N THR A 104 9.06 -13.98 10.29
CA THR A 104 10.42 -13.43 10.38
C THR A 104 11.28 -14.24 11.36
N GLN A 105 10.75 -14.61 12.53
CA GLN A 105 11.49 -15.41 13.51
C GLN A 105 11.81 -16.82 12.98
N GLU A 106 10.88 -17.45 12.27
CA GLU A 106 11.07 -18.76 11.64
C GLU A 106 12.19 -18.73 10.59
N VAL A 107 12.19 -17.72 9.73
CA VAL A 107 13.25 -17.53 8.72
C VAL A 107 14.60 -17.28 9.40
N ASN A 108 14.66 -16.39 10.39
CA ASN A 108 15.88 -16.10 11.14
C ASN A 108 16.42 -17.33 11.88
N LYS A 109 15.53 -18.18 12.40
CA LYS A 109 15.93 -19.46 13.00
C LYS A 109 16.55 -20.38 11.95
N ARG A 110 15.91 -20.56 10.79
CA ARG A 110 16.42 -21.39 9.69
C ARG A 110 17.81 -20.93 9.21
N ILE A 111 18.02 -19.62 9.05
CA ILE A 111 19.31 -19.05 8.64
C ILE A 111 20.40 -19.39 9.67
N ARG A 112 20.14 -19.16 10.96
CA ARG A 112 21.09 -19.49 12.04
C ARG A 112 21.46 -20.96 12.08
N GLU A 113 20.50 -21.84 11.86
CA GLU A 113 20.72 -23.29 11.80
C GLU A 113 21.56 -23.69 10.58
N SER A 114 21.31 -23.09 9.40
CA SER A 114 22.11 -23.31 8.19
C SER A 114 23.57 -22.89 8.38
N VAL A 115 23.80 -21.68 8.90
CA VAL A 115 25.16 -21.16 9.14
C VAL A 115 25.92 -22.04 10.13
N LYS A 116 25.27 -22.48 11.21
CA LYS A 116 25.90 -23.40 12.18
C LYS A 116 26.28 -24.75 11.57
N LYS A 117 25.50 -25.26 10.61
CA LYS A 117 25.79 -26.51 9.92
C LYS A 117 27.03 -26.35 9.02
N GLU A 118 27.12 -25.25 8.29
CA GLU A 118 28.28 -24.95 7.44
C GLU A 118 29.57 -24.81 8.24
N LEU A 119 29.52 -24.11 9.38
CA LEU A 119 30.68 -23.95 10.27
C LEU A 119 31.19 -25.26 10.89
N LYS A 120 30.35 -26.29 11.03
CA LYS A 120 30.74 -27.61 11.55
C LYS A 120 31.37 -28.52 10.49
N ILE A 121 31.24 -28.18 9.21
CA ILE A 121 31.73 -28.99 8.09
C ILE A 121 33.13 -28.53 7.62
N ASN A 122 33.65 -27.43 8.18
CA ASN A 122 35.01 -26.95 7.95
C ASN A 122 35.97 -27.32 9.08
#